data_AF-A0A959RSW6-F1
#
_entry.id   AF-A0A959RSW6-F1
#
_cell.length_a   1.000
_cell.length_b   1.000
_cell.length_c   1.000
_cell.angle_alpha   90.00
_cell.angle_beta   90.00
_cell.angle_gamma   90.00
#
_symmetry.space_group_name_H-M   'P 1'
#
loop_
_entity.id
_entity.type
_entity.pdbx_description
1 polymer ?
#
loop_
_entity_poly.entity_id
_entity_poly.type
_entity_poly.pdbx_seq_one_letter_code
_entity_poly.pdbx_strand_id
1 'polypeptide(L)'
;MANNLEIYKELLDNSRDINEYDIESTKEIRFPINSEFDELLKKHDIIQTQKAGKICVEKKDLPFSFFLNLEEFNNEVRSSHLKKDCVIHDYDGGYLWFSHNENKIYTDKGIEKELFIFNNAKTYFESKEFFKSNYKYNDGDYEFTDFYSEADCVIGFSLPGNKTRLVFKFPNVGIPLFSNNVDYSLRFKNFVDLFKETKHHPIFLKNAMVSNLFQESKDLYSTFFDKLDK
;
A
#
# COMPACT_ATOMS: atom_id res chain seq x y z
N MET A 1 11.55 25.35 -3.14
CA MET A 1 11.80 23.92 -2.85
C MET A 1 11.53 23.16 -4.14
N ALA A 2 12.47 22.32 -4.59
CA ALA A 2 12.28 21.48 -5.78
C ALA A 2 11.16 20.46 -5.54
N ASN A 3 10.45 20.06 -6.58
CA ASN A 3 9.43 19.01 -6.48
C ASN A 3 10.13 17.67 -6.19
N ASN A 4 9.59 16.82 -5.32
CA ASN A 4 10.17 15.51 -5.00
C ASN A 4 10.38 14.64 -6.26
N LEU A 5 9.53 14.79 -7.28
CA LEU A 5 9.71 14.11 -8.57
C LEU A 5 10.97 14.60 -9.31
N GLU A 6 11.30 15.89 -9.21
CA GLU A 6 12.53 16.45 -9.78
C GLU A 6 13.75 15.91 -9.03
N ILE A 7 13.69 15.87 -7.70
CA ILE A 7 14.75 15.27 -6.85
C ILE A 7 14.97 13.81 -7.25
N TYR A 8 13.90 13.02 -7.39
CA TYR A 8 13.97 11.64 -7.86
C TYR A 8 14.62 11.52 -9.24
N LYS A 9 14.23 12.38 -10.19
CA LYS A 9 14.80 12.37 -11.55
C LYS A 9 16.28 12.71 -11.56
N GLU A 10 16.66 13.79 -10.87
CA GLU A 10 18.04 14.25 -10.76
C GLU A 10 18.93 13.19 -10.09
N LEU A 11 18.44 12.52 -9.05
CA LEU A 11 19.23 11.62 -8.20
C LEU A 11 19.27 10.16 -8.72
N LEU A 12 18.14 9.63 -9.17
CA LEU A 12 17.93 8.20 -9.34
C LEU A 12 17.63 7.82 -10.78
N ASP A 13 16.73 8.54 -11.44
CA ASP A 13 16.30 8.22 -12.80
C ASP A 13 17.42 8.46 -13.83
N ASN A 14 18.07 9.62 -13.76
CA ASN A 14 19.18 9.98 -14.65
C ASN A 14 20.45 9.15 -14.42
N SER A 15 20.53 8.43 -13.31
CA SER A 15 21.71 7.66 -12.90
C SER A 15 21.44 6.16 -12.79
N ARG A 16 20.32 5.68 -13.37
CA ARG A 16 19.90 4.26 -13.34
C ARG A 16 21.04 3.27 -13.65
N ASP A 17 21.82 3.55 -14.69
CA ASP A 17 22.87 2.64 -15.19
C ASP A 17 24.07 2.47 -14.24
N ILE A 18 24.26 3.38 -13.30
CA ILE A 18 25.44 3.43 -12.42
C ILE A 18 25.09 3.26 -10.93
N ASN A 19 23.80 3.24 -10.62
CA ASN A 19 23.32 3.08 -9.25
C ASN A 19 23.23 1.60 -8.91
N GLU A 20 23.69 1.23 -7.72
CA GLU A 20 23.51 -0.12 -7.18
C GLU A 20 22.53 -0.08 -6.01
N TYR A 21 21.67 -1.09 -5.93
CA TYR A 21 20.73 -1.23 -4.83
C TYR A 21 21.04 -2.49 -4.02
N ASP A 22 21.28 -2.33 -2.72
CA ASP A 22 21.50 -3.46 -1.81
C ASP A 22 20.17 -4.10 -1.43
N ILE A 23 19.82 -5.18 -2.13
CA ILE A 23 18.58 -5.94 -1.94
C ILE A 23 18.58 -6.74 -0.63
N GLU A 24 19.74 -7.15 -0.11
CA GLU A 24 19.84 -8.22 0.90
C GLU A 24 20.01 -7.72 2.35
N SER A 25 20.57 -6.53 2.59
CA SER A 25 20.99 -6.15 3.96
C SER A 25 20.44 -4.82 4.49
N THR A 26 20.74 -3.69 3.83
CA THR A 26 20.48 -2.34 4.36
C THR A 26 19.44 -1.56 3.57
N LYS A 27 19.04 -2.05 2.38
CA LYS A 27 18.14 -1.32 1.44
C LYS A 27 18.66 0.09 1.16
N GLU A 28 19.97 0.17 0.99
CA GLU A 28 20.68 1.39 0.63
C GLU A 28 20.80 1.50 -0.88
N ILE A 29 20.68 2.72 -1.37
CA ILE A 29 21.02 3.09 -2.73
C ILE A 29 22.47 3.55 -2.71
N ARG A 30 23.31 2.93 -3.54
CA ARG A 30 24.74 3.14 -3.59
C ARG A 30 25.12 3.81 -4.90
N PHE A 31 25.88 4.88 -4.75
CA PHE A 31 26.32 5.74 -5.84
C PHE A 31 27.84 5.74 -5.91
N PRO A 32 28.43 5.87 -7.12
CA PRO A 32 29.85 6.14 -7.24
C PRO A 32 30.21 7.45 -6.54
N ILE A 33 31.44 7.55 -6.00
CA ILE A 33 31.92 8.80 -5.41
C ILE A 33 32.08 9.83 -6.53
N ASN A 34 31.19 10.82 -6.52
CA ASN A 34 31.20 11.96 -7.43
C ASN A 34 30.90 13.24 -6.60
N SER A 35 31.73 14.27 -6.75
CA SER A 35 31.56 15.56 -6.07
C SER A 35 30.24 16.25 -6.44
N GLU A 36 29.81 16.17 -7.69
CA GLU A 36 28.53 16.73 -8.15
C GLU A 36 27.35 16.03 -7.45
N PHE A 37 27.47 14.72 -7.20
CA PHE A 37 26.44 13.94 -6.53
C PHE A 37 26.38 14.26 -5.03
N ASP A 38 27.53 14.43 -4.37
CA ASP A 38 27.57 14.85 -2.96
C ASP A 38 27.00 16.26 -2.75
N GLU A 39 27.27 17.18 -3.69
CA GLU A 39 26.65 18.52 -3.69
C GLU A 39 25.13 18.44 -3.92
N LEU A 40 24.67 17.56 -4.81
CA LEU A 40 23.25 17.33 -5.05
C LEU A 40 22.52 16.81 -3.81
N LEU A 41 23.10 15.83 -3.11
CA LEU A 41 22.56 15.30 -1.86
C LEU A 41 22.46 16.40 -0.77
N LYS A 42 23.51 17.21 -0.62
CA LYS A 42 23.52 18.36 0.30
C LYS A 42 22.50 19.43 -0.06
N LYS A 43 22.32 19.74 -1.36
CA LYS A 43 21.30 20.69 -1.85
C LYS A 43 19.88 20.28 -1.43
N HIS A 44 19.64 18.99 -1.27
CA HIS A 44 18.33 18.42 -0.92
C HIS A 44 18.23 17.93 0.54
N ASP A 45 19.23 18.24 1.38
CA ASP A 45 19.30 17.82 2.78
C ASP A 45 19.16 16.29 2.97
N ILE A 46 19.63 15.49 2.01
CA ILE A 46 19.57 14.03 2.06
C ILE A 46 20.76 13.50 2.85
N ILE A 47 20.49 12.75 3.92
CA ILE A 47 21.51 12.13 4.75
C ILE A 47 22.19 11.00 3.98
N GLN A 48 23.52 11.03 3.96
CA GLN A 48 24.37 10.07 3.26
C GLN A 48 25.51 9.57 4.15
N THR A 49 25.96 8.36 3.87
CA THR A 49 27.18 7.78 4.45
C THR A 49 28.14 7.39 3.34
N GLN A 50 29.41 7.17 3.68
CA GLN A 50 30.38 6.60 2.75
C GLN A 50 30.83 5.23 3.23
N LYS A 51 30.67 4.21 2.39
CA LYS A 51 31.04 2.82 2.68
C LYS A 51 31.69 2.20 1.46
N ALA A 52 32.81 1.49 1.67
CA ALA A 52 33.52 0.74 0.61
C ALA A 52 33.75 1.54 -0.70
N GLY A 53 34.09 2.83 -0.59
CA GLY A 53 34.35 3.69 -1.75
C GLY A 53 33.09 4.09 -2.54
N LYS A 54 31.90 4.05 -1.91
CA LYS A 54 30.62 4.49 -2.48
C LYS A 54 29.91 5.44 -1.53
N ILE A 55 29.09 6.32 -2.09
CA ILE A 55 28.11 7.12 -1.33
C ILE A 55 26.86 6.25 -1.15
N CYS A 56 26.39 6.08 0.07
CA CYS A 56 25.22 5.28 0.40
C CYS A 56 24.13 6.16 1.01
N VAL A 57 22.91 6.01 0.50
CA VAL A 57 21.70 6.68 1.00
C VAL A 57 20.69 5.61 1.40
N GLU A 58 20.20 5.65 2.63
CA GLU A 58 19.10 4.77 3.03
C GLU A 58 17.78 5.31 2.48
N LYS A 59 16.87 4.42 2.07
CA LYS A 59 15.55 4.83 1.56
C LYS A 59 14.76 5.73 2.49
N LYS A 60 14.91 5.56 3.80
CA LYS A 60 14.19 6.35 4.82
C LYS A 60 14.60 7.83 4.79
N ASP A 61 15.82 8.12 4.33
CA ASP A 61 16.40 9.45 4.27
C ASP A 61 15.98 10.21 2.99
N LEU A 62 15.28 9.53 2.06
CA LEU A 62 14.67 10.17 0.90
C LEU A 62 13.39 10.92 1.29
N PRO A 63 13.12 12.09 0.65
CA PRO A 63 11.93 12.88 0.93
C PRO A 63 10.63 12.21 0.43
N PHE A 64 10.74 11.11 -0.32
CA PHE A 64 9.65 10.27 -0.82
C PHE A 64 9.83 8.82 -0.36
N SER A 65 8.80 7.99 -0.54
CA SER A 65 8.89 6.55 -0.33
C SER A 65 9.46 5.90 -1.58
N PHE A 66 10.46 5.03 -1.44
CA PHE A 66 11.12 4.39 -2.57
C PHE A 66 11.02 2.87 -2.48
N PHE A 67 10.55 2.25 -3.56
CA PHE A 67 10.53 0.81 -3.77
C PHE A 67 11.28 0.53 -5.07
N LEU A 68 12.13 -0.49 -5.08
CA LEU A 68 12.88 -0.85 -6.27
C LEU A 68 11.93 -1.33 -7.36
N ASN A 69 11.04 -2.26 -7.04
CA ASN A 69 10.13 -2.86 -7.98
C ASN A 69 8.75 -3.14 -7.34
N LEU A 70 7.82 -3.64 -8.16
CA LEU A 70 6.45 -3.92 -7.72
C LEU A 70 6.39 -5.02 -6.63
N GLU A 71 7.30 -5.99 -6.68
CA GLU A 71 7.38 -7.05 -5.67
C GLU A 71 7.76 -6.47 -4.29
N GLU A 72 8.79 -5.63 -4.24
CA GLU A 72 9.17 -4.94 -3.00
C GLU A 72 8.05 -4.03 -2.50
N PHE A 73 7.37 -3.30 -3.40
CA PHE A 73 6.20 -2.51 -3.03
C PHE A 73 5.12 -3.38 -2.36
N ASN A 74 4.72 -4.48 -3.00
CA ASN A 74 3.67 -5.36 -2.49
C ASN A 74 4.06 -6.00 -1.16
N ASN A 75 5.34 -6.34 -0.96
CA ASN A 75 5.78 -7.02 0.27
C ASN A 75 6.03 -6.05 1.44
N GLU A 76 6.25 -4.76 1.18
CA GLU A 76 6.80 -3.86 2.21
C GLU A 76 6.05 -2.55 2.41
N VAL A 77 5.15 -2.18 1.49
CA VAL A 77 4.40 -0.94 1.62
C VAL A 77 3.65 -0.89 2.96
N ARG A 78 3.59 0.29 3.54
CA ARG A 78 2.90 0.59 4.80
C ARG A 78 2.04 1.82 4.57
N SER A 79 0.99 2.01 5.37
CA SER A 79 0.15 3.21 5.31
C SER A 79 0.98 4.51 5.37
N SER A 80 2.04 4.56 6.17
CA SER A 80 2.95 5.72 6.26
C SER A 80 3.67 6.05 4.95
N HIS A 81 3.96 5.05 4.11
CA HIS A 81 4.64 5.27 2.83
C HIS A 81 3.74 6.01 1.82
N LEU A 82 2.42 5.86 1.94
CA LEU A 82 1.44 6.46 1.03
C LEU A 82 0.95 7.86 1.48
N LYS A 83 1.43 8.34 2.63
CA LYS A 83 1.19 9.70 3.17
C LYS A 83 2.20 10.74 2.65
N LYS A 84 3.12 10.32 1.79
CA LYS A 84 4.08 11.16 1.06
C LYS A 84 4.16 10.67 -0.37
N ASP A 85 4.87 11.40 -1.23
CA ASP A 85 5.14 10.94 -2.59
C ASP A 85 5.83 9.58 -2.55
N CYS A 86 5.55 8.75 -3.55
CA CYS A 86 5.98 7.37 -3.57
C CYS A 86 6.42 6.95 -4.97
N VAL A 87 7.50 6.17 -5.07
CA VAL A 87 8.02 5.69 -6.35
C VAL A 87 8.27 4.19 -6.34
N ILE A 88 7.95 3.55 -7.45
CA ILE A 88 8.43 2.22 -7.82
C ILE A 88 9.43 2.43 -8.97
N HIS A 89 10.71 2.17 -8.73
CA HIS A 89 11.80 2.60 -9.60
C HIS A 89 11.89 1.83 -10.91
N ASP A 90 11.68 0.52 -10.87
CA ASP A 90 11.77 -0.44 -11.98
C ASP A 90 10.38 -0.99 -12.29
N TYR A 91 9.49 -0.11 -12.73
CA TYR A 91 8.15 -0.44 -13.17
C TYR A 91 8.08 -0.46 -14.70
N ASP A 92 7.87 -1.64 -15.30
CA ASP A 92 7.79 -1.86 -16.75
C ASP A 92 8.97 -1.25 -17.56
N GLY A 93 10.17 -1.28 -16.99
CA GLY A 93 11.39 -0.73 -17.60
C GLY A 93 11.57 0.79 -17.44
N GLY A 94 10.63 1.47 -16.78
CA GLY A 94 10.72 2.87 -16.36
C GLY A 94 10.42 2.97 -14.86
N TYR A 95 9.81 4.07 -14.40
CA TYR A 95 9.31 4.22 -13.03
C TYR A 95 7.80 4.45 -12.97
N LEU A 96 7.24 4.23 -11.80
CA LEU A 96 5.88 4.63 -11.46
C LEU A 96 5.90 5.54 -10.22
N TRP A 97 5.57 6.81 -10.42
CA TRP A 97 5.55 7.83 -9.40
C TRP A 97 4.13 8.20 -9.01
N PHE A 98 3.84 8.19 -7.71
CA PHE A 98 2.63 8.72 -7.11
C PHE A 98 2.93 10.05 -6.43
N SER A 99 2.30 11.13 -6.91
CA SER A 99 2.27 12.41 -6.21
C SER A 99 1.14 12.41 -5.19
N HIS A 100 1.49 12.49 -3.91
CA HIS A 100 0.53 12.54 -2.82
C HIS A 100 -0.34 13.80 -2.90
N ASN A 101 0.28 14.96 -3.14
CA ASN A 101 -0.42 16.24 -3.16
C ASN A 101 -1.35 16.40 -4.36
N GLU A 102 -0.92 15.95 -5.55
CA GLU A 102 -1.74 16.04 -6.76
C GLU A 102 -2.71 14.86 -6.90
N ASN A 103 -2.50 13.78 -6.13
CA ASN A 103 -3.17 12.49 -6.28
C ASN A 103 -3.14 11.98 -7.74
N LYS A 104 -1.96 12.08 -8.36
CA LYS A 104 -1.71 11.69 -9.76
C LYS A 104 -0.54 10.73 -9.85
N ILE A 105 -0.55 9.95 -10.93
CA ILE A 105 0.47 8.97 -11.26
C ILE A 105 1.23 9.45 -12.50
N TYR A 106 2.55 9.27 -12.48
CA TYR A 106 3.47 9.64 -13.55
C TYR A 106 4.40 8.47 -13.84
N THR A 107 4.69 8.27 -15.11
CA THR A 107 5.71 7.35 -15.61
C THR A 107 6.82 8.13 -16.31
N ASP A 108 7.86 7.42 -16.72
CA ASP A 108 8.91 7.92 -17.61
C ASP A 108 8.35 8.51 -18.92
N LYS A 109 7.22 7.98 -19.40
CA LYS A 109 6.51 8.42 -20.61
C LYS A 109 5.51 9.57 -20.39
N GLY A 110 5.33 10.04 -19.16
CA GLY A 110 4.41 11.13 -18.81
C GLY A 110 3.27 10.70 -17.88
N ILE A 111 2.14 11.39 -17.93
CA ILE A 111 1.00 11.10 -17.03
C ILE A 111 0.22 9.90 -17.57
N GLU A 112 0.12 8.85 -16.76
CA GLU A 112 -0.76 7.72 -17.02
C GLU A 112 -2.03 7.85 -16.16
N LYS A 113 -3.20 7.70 -16.78
CA LYS A 113 -4.47 7.99 -16.09
C LYS A 113 -5.10 6.79 -15.38
N GLU A 114 -4.61 5.56 -15.56
CA GLU A 114 -5.39 4.35 -15.23
C GLU A 114 -4.59 3.20 -14.59
N LEU A 115 -3.61 3.49 -13.73
CA LEU A 115 -2.96 2.46 -12.89
C LEU A 115 -3.48 2.52 -11.44
N PHE A 116 -4.07 1.42 -10.93
CA PHE A 116 -4.73 1.42 -9.62
C PHE A 116 -3.83 0.96 -8.45
N ILE A 117 -2.54 0.70 -8.69
CA ILE A 117 -1.61 0.13 -7.70
C ILE A 117 -1.63 0.90 -6.36
N PHE A 118 -1.40 2.22 -6.41
CA PHE A 118 -1.35 3.03 -5.18
C PHE A 118 -2.72 3.24 -4.54
N ASN A 119 -3.78 3.39 -5.35
CA ASN A 119 -5.14 3.56 -4.84
C ASN A 119 -5.63 2.28 -4.16
N ASN A 120 -5.33 1.12 -4.72
CA ASN A 120 -5.65 -0.18 -4.14
C ASN A 120 -4.86 -0.41 -2.85
N ALA A 121 -3.58 -0.03 -2.82
CA ALA A 121 -2.78 -0.07 -1.59
C ALA A 121 -3.37 0.83 -0.48
N LYS A 122 -3.77 2.06 -0.81
CA LYS A 122 -4.47 2.96 0.13
C LYS A 122 -5.77 2.33 0.62
N THR A 123 -6.58 1.84 -0.31
CA THR A 123 -7.87 1.17 -0.03
C THR A 123 -7.69 -0.01 0.92
N TYR A 124 -6.65 -0.82 0.73
CA TYR A 124 -6.31 -1.92 1.62
C TYR A 124 -6.04 -1.46 3.06
N PHE A 125 -5.25 -0.40 3.25
CA PHE A 125 -5.00 0.12 4.60
C PHE A 125 -6.23 0.78 5.21
N GLU A 126 -7.02 1.51 4.41
CA GLU A 126 -8.27 2.14 4.85
C GLU A 126 -9.31 1.11 5.27
N SER A 127 -9.44 0.02 4.52
CA SER A 127 -10.35 -1.08 4.84
C SER A 127 -9.95 -1.86 6.08
N LYS A 128 -8.64 -2.13 6.27
CA LYS A 128 -8.12 -2.69 7.53
C LYS A 128 -8.50 -1.83 8.74
N GLU A 129 -8.28 -0.52 8.66
CA GLU A 129 -8.62 0.41 9.74
C GLU A 129 -10.14 0.52 9.94
N PHE A 130 -10.93 0.52 8.88
CA PHE A 130 -12.39 0.53 8.97
C PHE A 130 -12.94 -0.69 9.71
N PHE A 131 -12.50 -1.90 9.35
CA PHE A 131 -12.92 -3.11 10.05
C PHE A 131 -12.46 -3.09 11.52
N LYS A 132 -11.23 -2.61 11.80
CA LYS A 132 -10.71 -2.44 13.15
C LYS A 132 -11.54 -1.44 13.98
N SER A 133 -11.93 -0.30 13.40
CA SER A 133 -12.68 0.74 14.12
C SER A 133 -14.13 0.38 14.38
N ASN A 134 -14.71 -0.51 13.56
CA ASN A 134 -16.09 -0.98 13.70
C ASN A 134 -16.20 -2.30 14.46
N TYR A 135 -15.07 -2.76 15.02
CA TYR A 135 -15.04 -3.90 15.91
C TYR A 135 -15.57 -3.54 17.30
N LYS A 136 -16.38 -4.43 17.88
CA LYS A 136 -16.82 -4.37 19.27
C LYS A 136 -16.56 -5.73 19.93
N TYR A 137 -16.06 -5.71 21.16
CA TYR A 137 -15.94 -6.93 21.96
C TYR A 137 -17.30 -7.18 22.61
N ASN A 138 -18.03 -8.16 22.09
CA ASN A 138 -19.24 -8.82 22.62
C ASN A 138 -19.82 -8.19 23.92
N ASP A 139 -20.71 -7.22 23.76
CA ASP A 139 -21.55 -6.68 24.85
C ASP A 139 -23.00 -6.47 24.39
N GLY A 140 -23.55 -7.48 23.71
CA GLY A 140 -25.00 -7.66 23.58
C GLY A 140 -25.72 -6.93 22.45
N ASP A 141 -25.00 -6.27 21.55
CA ASP A 141 -25.55 -5.71 20.31
C ASP A 141 -24.97 -6.39 19.08
N TYR A 142 -25.70 -6.32 17.97
CA TYR A 142 -25.27 -6.85 16.68
C TYR A 142 -23.95 -6.22 16.20
N GLU A 143 -22.91 -7.04 16.01
CA GLU A 143 -21.57 -6.56 15.64
C GLU A 143 -21.25 -6.85 14.18
N PHE A 144 -20.71 -5.85 13.50
CA PHE A 144 -20.24 -5.98 12.13
C PHE A 144 -18.98 -6.85 12.03
N THR A 145 -18.08 -6.74 12.99
CA THR A 145 -16.88 -7.58 13.15
C THR A 145 -16.95 -8.27 14.51
N ASP A 146 -16.69 -9.59 14.57
CA ASP A 146 -16.81 -10.37 15.82
C ASP A 146 -15.52 -10.46 16.62
N PHE A 147 -14.38 -10.38 15.95
CA PHE A 147 -13.09 -10.31 16.63
C PHE A 147 -12.02 -9.62 15.79
N TYR A 148 -11.09 -8.99 16.50
CA TYR A 148 -9.85 -8.45 15.95
C TYR A 148 -8.68 -8.84 16.85
N SER A 149 -7.62 -9.40 16.25
CA SER A 149 -6.33 -9.67 16.89
C SER A 149 -5.27 -8.81 16.23
N GLU A 150 -4.71 -7.86 16.98
CA GLU A 150 -3.57 -7.05 16.52
C GLU A 150 -2.30 -7.88 16.42
N ALA A 151 -2.10 -8.83 17.35
CA ALA A 151 -0.93 -9.72 17.37
C ALA A 151 -0.89 -10.65 16.15
N ASP A 152 -2.02 -11.21 15.75
CA ASP A 152 -2.11 -12.13 14.61
C ASP A 152 -2.43 -11.38 13.29
N CYS A 153 -2.68 -10.07 13.36
CA CYS A 153 -3.22 -9.26 12.26
C CYS A 153 -4.43 -9.91 11.57
N VAL A 154 -5.39 -10.35 12.38
CA VAL A 154 -6.60 -11.03 11.91
C VAL A 154 -7.85 -10.26 12.29
N ILE A 155 -8.78 -10.20 11.34
CA ILE A 155 -10.15 -9.77 11.55
C ILE A 155 -11.04 -10.96 11.20
N GLY A 156 -12.08 -11.23 11.99
CA GLY A 156 -13.04 -12.22 11.51
C GLY A 156 -14.49 -12.03 11.91
N PHE A 157 -15.28 -12.78 11.16
CA PHE A 157 -16.71 -12.62 10.98
C PHE A 157 -17.37 -13.99 11.08
N SER A 158 -18.45 -14.09 11.83
CA SER A 158 -19.15 -15.31 12.18
C SER A 158 -20.64 -15.08 11.91
N LEU A 159 -21.30 -16.06 11.30
CA LEU A 159 -22.74 -16.00 11.09
C LEU A 159 -23.47 -16.37 12.39
N PRO A 160 -24.56 -15.66 12.75
CA PRO A 160 -25.41 -16.09 13.85
C PRO A 160 -25.88 -17.54 13.65
N GLY A 161 -25.68 -18.39 14.67
CA GLY A 161 -26.08 -19.79 14.63
C GLY A 161 -25.19 -20.73 13.80
N ASN A 162 -24.08 -20.25 13.23
CA ASN A 162 -23.11 -21.08 12.51
C ASN A 162 -21.74 -21.06 13.21
N LYS A 163 -21.05 -22.21 13.25
CA LYS A 163 -19.68 -22.31 13.79
C LYS A 163 -18.61 -21.86 12.78
N THR A 164 -18.96 -21.75 11.50
CA THR A 164 -18.01 -21.35 10.46
C THR A 164 -17.70 -19.85 10.57
N ARG A 165 -16.40 -19.53 10.51
CA ARG A 165 -15.86 -18.17 10.67
C ARG A 165 -15.03 -17.75 9.46
N LEU A 166 -15.36 -16.59 8.90
CA LEU A 166 -14.62 -15.94 7.83
C LEU A 166 -13.48 -15.18 8.49
N VAL A 167 -12.26 -15.42 8.03
CA VAL A 167 -11.04 -14.91 8.65
C VAL A 167 -10.25 -14.16 7.59
N PHE A 168 -10.19 -12.84 7.73
CA PHE A 168 -9.31 -12.00 6.93
C PHE A 168 -7.97 -11.88 7.66
N LYS A 169 -6.92 -12.41 7.03
CA LYS A 169 -5.54 -12.28 7.51
C LYS A 169 -4.88 -11.13 6.76
N PHE A 170 -4.32 -10.20 7.51
CA PHE A 170 -3.59 -9.05 6.97
C PHE A 170 -2.10 -9.28 7.22
N PRO A 171 -1.23 -9.14 6.22
CA PRO A 171 0.20 -9.11 6.50
C PRO A 171 0.55 -7.88 7.37
N ASN A 172 1.59 -8.04 8.20
CA ASN A 172 2.11 -6.98 9.07
C ASN A 172 2.72 -5.82 8.26
N VAL A 173 3.29 -6.15 7.10
CA VAL A 173 3.88 -5.23 6.12
C VAL A 173 3.45 -5.68 4.72
N GLY A 174 3.34 -4.73 3.80
CA GLY A 174 2.87 -5.03 2.46
C GLY A 174 1.35 -5.15 2.35
N ILE A 175 0.93 -5.62 1.19
CA ILE A 175 -0.45 -5.78 0.74
C ILE A 175 -0.59 -7.12 -0.02
N PRO A 176 -1.78 -7.72 -0.08
CA PRO A 176 -2.04 -8.84 -0.96
C PRO A 176 -1.90 -8.41 -2.43
N LEU A 177 -1.70 -9.39 -3.31
CA LEU A 177 -1.61 -9.18 -4.76
C LEU A 177 -2.99 -8.78 -5.30
N PHE A 178 -3.17 -7.48 -5.54
CA PHE A 178 -4.36 -6.95 -6.21
C PHE A 178 -4.21 -6.91 -7.72
N SER A 179 -5.34 -6.93 -8.43
CA SER A 179 -5.34 -6.57 -9.85
C SER A 179 -4.94 -5.10 -10.02
N ASN A 180 -3.99 -4.83 -10.91
CA ASN A 180 -3.56 -3.46 -11.25
C ASN A 180 -4.56 -2.73 -12.16
N ASN A 181 -5.54 -3.46 -12.72
CA ASN A 181 -6.51 -2.98 -13.70
C ASN A 181 -7.91 -2.75 -13.11
N VAL A 182 -8.09 -2.98 -11.81
CA VAL A 182 -9.37 -2.81 -11.12
C VAL A 182 -9.21 -1.74 -10.05
N ASP A 183 -10.13 -0.77 -10.02
CA ASP A 183 -10.21 0.22 -8.95
C ASP A 183 -11.05 -0.33 -7.79
N TYR A 184 -10.39 -0.79 -6.74
CA TYR A 184 -11.09 -1.27 -5.55
C TYR A 184 -11.55 -0.12 -4.62
N SER A 185 -11.05 1.10 -4.83
CA SER A 185 -11.32 2.25 -3.96
C SER A 185 -12.78 2.70 -4.03
N LEU A 186 -13.34 2.77 -5.24
CA LEU A 186 -14.74 3.15 -5.46
C LEU A 186 -15.70 2.15 -4.82
N ARG A 187 -15.40 0.85 -4.99
CA ARG A 187 -16.21 -0.23 -4.43
C ARG A 187 -16.20 -0.19 -2.90
N PHE A 188 -15.02 -0.02 -2.32
CA PHE A 188 -14.88 0.09 -0.87
C PHE A 188 -15.60 1.33 -0.32
N LYS A 189 -15.52 2.46 -1.03
CA LYS A 189 -16.27 3.67 -0.66
C LYS A 189 -17.78 3.40 -0.62
N ASN A 190 -18.33 2.81 -1.67
CA ASN A 190 -19.76 2.47 -1.73
C ASN A 190 -20.17 1.53 -0.58
N PHE A 191 -19.33 0.55 -0.26
CA PHE A 191 -19.56 -0.34 0.88
C PHE A 191 -19.62 0.41 2.21
N VAL A 192 -18.68 1.32 2.46
CA VAL A 192 -18.65 2.15 3.69
C VAL A 192 -19.85 3.08 3.76
N ASP A 193 -20.27 3.65 2.65
CA ASP A 193 -21.44 4.53 2.59
C ASP A 193 -22.72 3.75 2.93
N LEU A 194 -22.94 2.58 2.30
CA LEU A 194 -24.05 1.69 2.63
C LEU A 194 -24.05 1.28 4.10
N PHE A 195 -22.89 0.91 4.65
CA PHE A 195 -22.75 0.54 6.06
C PHE A 195 -23.26 1.62 7.03
N LYS A 196 -23.07 2.91 6.70
CA LYS A 196 -23.42 4.04 7.59
C LYS A 196 -24.92 4.38 7.60
N GLU A 197 -25.70 3.95 6.61
CA GLU A 197 -27.06 4.47 6.41
C GLU A 197 -28.13 3.93 7.39
N THR A 198 -28.00 2.72 7.98
CA THR A 198 -29.09 2.19 8.83
C THR A 198 -28.65 1.30 10.02
N LYS A 199 -29.48 1.28 11.08
CA LYS A 199 -29.22 0.55 12.33
C LYS A 199 -29.11 -0.98 12.18
N HIS A 200 -29.76 -1.58 11.19
CA HIS A 200 -29.76 -3.04 10.98
C HIS A 200 -28.95 -3.47 9.73
N HIS A 201 -28.49 -2.53 8.91
CA HIS A 201 -27.70 -2.83 7.72
C HIS A 201 -26.38 -3.58 8.00
N PRO A 202 -25.63 -3.26 9.07
CA PRO A 202 -24.37 -3.94 9.36
C PRO A 202 -24.51 -5.47 9.48
N ILE A 203 -25.61 -5.95 10.06
CA ILE A 203 -25.89 -7.38 10.22
C ILE A 203 -26.13 -8.03 8.86
N PHE A 204 -26.98 -7.41 8.05
CA PHE A 204 -27.33 -7.90 6.73
C PHE A 204 -26.09 -7.98 5.85
N LEU A 205 -25.29 -6.89 5.81
CA LEU A 205 -24.04 -6.83 5.05
C LEU A 205 -23.04 -7.88 5.51
N LYS A 206 -22.83 -8.02 6.82
CA LYS A 206 -21.97 -9.06 7.39
C LYS A 206 -22.44 -10.45 6.96
N ASN A 207 -23.73 -10.75 7.10
CA ASN A 207 -24.26 -12.06 6.75
C ASN A 207 -24.13 -12.35 5.24
N ALA A 208 -24.39 -11.35 4.40
CA ALA A 208 -24.22 -11.44 2.95
C ALA A 208 -22.75 -11.68 2.57
N MET A 209 -21.83 -10.90 3.14
CA MET A 209 -20.39 -11.04 2.93
C MET A 209 -19.91 -12.44 3.32
N VAL A 210 -20.27 -12.90 4.52
CA VAL A 210 -19.83 -14.20 5.03
C VAL A 210 -20.41 -15.35 4.19
N SER A 211 -21.68 -15.27 3.81
CA SER A 211 -22.33 -16.30 2.97
C SER A 211 -21.72 -16.37 1.57
N ASN A 212 -21.38 -15.22 0.97
CA ASN A 212 -20.79 -15.13 -0.36
C ASN A 212 -19.34 -15.62 -0.40
N LEU A 213 -18.53 -15.31 0.61
CA LEU A 213 -17.09 -15.59 0.61
C LEU A 213 -16.74 -17.02 1.09
N PHE A 214 -17.59 -17.67 1.87
CA PHE A 214 -17.32 -19.05 2.32
C PHE A 214 -17.39 -20.11 1.22
N GLN A 215 -17.95 -19.78 0.05
CA GLN A 215 -18.09 -20.73 -1.05
C GLN A 215 -16.81 -20.85 -1.91
N GLU A 216 -15.74 -20.13 -1.57
CA GLU A 216 -14.54 -20.00 -2.41
C GLU A 216 -13.20 -20.30 -1.67
N SER A 217 -12.12 -20.42 -2.44
CA SER A 217 -10.72 -20.59 -2.00
C SER A 217 -9.83 -19.54 -2.71
N LYS A 218 -8.61 -19.14 -2.35
CA LYS A 218 -7.74 -19.23 -1.15
C LYS A 218 -7.44 -17.83 -0.57
N ASP A 219 -7.73 -16.74 -1.31
CA ASP A 219 -7.47 -15.34 -0.90
C ASP A 219 -8.79 -14.58 -0.73
N LEU A 220 -9.35 -14.69 0.48
CA LEU A 220 -10.66 -14.15 0.83
C LEU A 220 -10.72 -12.62 0.76
N TYR A 221 -9.57 -11.93 0.84
CA TYR A 221 -9.53 -10.47 0.87
C TYR A 221 -9.64 -9.85 -0.51
N SER A 222 -8.90 -10.39 -1.49
CA SER A 222 -9.09 -9.99 -2.89
C SER A 222 -10.51 -10.30 -3.34
N THR A 223 -11.01 -11.50 -3.01
CA THR A 223 -12.38 -11.90 -3.36
C THR A 223 -13.44 -10.97 -2.76
N PHE A 224 -13.23 -10.44 -1.55
CA PHE A 224 -14.13 -9.46 -0.95
C PHE A 224 -14.34 -8.26 -1.88
N PHE A 225 -13.26 -7.63 -2.37
CA PHE A 225 -13.40 -6.46 -3.24
C PHE A 225 -13.86 -6.80 -4.67
N ASP A 226 -13.57 -8.00 -5.16
CA ASP A 226 -14.06 -8.46 -6.47
C ASP A 226 -15.58 -8.65 -6.49
N LYS A 227 -16.19 -8.99 -5.34
CA LYS A 227 -17.62 -9.31 -5.22
C LYS A 227 -18.51 -8.13 -4.84
N LEU A 228 -17.95 -6.95 -4.55
CA LEU A 228 -18.75 -5.76 -4.21
C LEU A 228 -19.70 -5.32 -5.35
N ASP A 229 -19.51 -5.81 -6.59
CA ASP A 229 -20.35 -5.51 -7.76
C ASP A 229 -21.46 -6.54 -8.05
N LYS A 230 -21.48 -7.71 -7.39
CA LYS A 230 -22.43 -8.80 -7.66
C LYS A 230 -23.52 -8.88 -6.60
#